data_AF-A0A2E5XE58-F1
#
_entry.id   AF-A0A2E5XE58-F1
#
_cell.length_a   1.000
_cell.length_b   1.000
_cell.length_c   1.000
_cell.angle_alpha   90.00
_cell.angle_beta   90.00
_cell.angle_gamma   90.00
#
_symmetry.space_group_name_H-M   'P 1'
#
loop_
_entity.id
_entity.type
_entity.pdbx_description
1 polymer ?
#
loop_
_entity_poly.entity_id
_entity_poly.type
_entity_poly.pdbx_seq_one_letter_code
_entity_poly.pdbx_strand_id
1 'polypeptide(L)'
;MQIKKFSNYTILSIFSKTDLSSFIFSLSDESLKKQNLIIDLLNLKVSEEWIFQKLSPFYYIWKKNNQSFILVSNIDSKELLKDMIIINSLEEAIDFFNMDYLTRNI
;
A
#
# COMPACT_ATOMS: atom_id res chain seq x y z
N MET A 1 1.07 10.33 10.81
CA MET A 1 1.28 9.74 9.47
C MET A 1 2.40 10.49 8.77
N GLN A 2 3.22 9.82 7.95
CA GLN A 2 4.22 10.47 7.11
C GLN A 2 3.97 10.12 5.64
N ILE A 3 4.12 11.12 4.76
CA ILE A 3 4.02 10.96 3.31
C ILE A 3 5.39 11.29 2.72
N LYS A 4 5.97 10.36 1.96
CA LYS A 4 7.17 10.59 1.16
C LYS A 4 6.82 10.44 -0.30
N LYS A 5 7.04 11.48 -1.10
CA LYS A 5 6.75 11.47 -2.54
C LYS A 5 8.05 11.31 -3.32
N PHE A 6 8.05 10.38 -4.25
CA PHE A 6 9.12 10.16 -5.22
C PHE A 6 8.59 10.44 -6.63
N SER A 7 9.46 10.40 -7.64
CA SER A 7 9.07 10.67 -9.03
C SER A 7 8.04 9.70 -9.57
N ASN A 8 8.09 8.43 -9.15
CA ASN A 8 7.29 7.33 -9.70
C ASN A 8 6.40 6.61 -8.67
N TYR A 9 6.52 6.89 -7.37
CA TYR A 9 5.66 6.32 -6.33
C TYR A 9 5.56 7.24 -5.10
N THR A 10 4.58 6.97 -4.26
CA THR A 10 4.43 7.58 -2.94
C THR A 10 4.50 6.50 -1.85
N ILE A 11 5.17 6.81 -0.74
CA ILE A 11 5.15 5.99 0.46
C ILE A 11 4.27 6.68 1.52
N LEU A 12 3.30 5.94 2.05
CA LEU A 12 2.48 6.35 3.20
C LEU A 12 2.85 5.49 4.41
N SER A 13 3.58 6.06 5.36
CA SER A 13 3.93 5.38 6.61
C SER A 13 2.98 5.79 7.74
N ILE A 14 2.38 4.80 8.40
CA ILE A 14 1.46 5.00 9.51
C ILE A 14 2.08 4.47 10.81
N PHE A 15 2.22 5.37 11.80
CA PHE A 15 2.89 5.07 13.07
C PHE A 15 1.91 4.97 14.26
N SER A 16 0.67 5.43 14.10
CA SER A 16 -0.33 5.44 15.17
C SER A 16 -1.71 5.04 14.66
N LYS A 17 -2.51 4.38 15.51
CA LYS A 17 -3.91 4.06 15.20
C LYS A 17 -4.77 5.29 14.99
N THR A 18 -4.43 6.42 15.63
CA THR A 18 -5.13 7.70 15.46
C THR A 18 -5.04 8.23 14.03
N ASP A 19 -4.03 7.81 13.28
CA ASP A 19 -3.80 8.21 11.89
C ASP A 19 -4.58 7.35 10.89
N LEU A 20 -5.20 6.23 11.31
CA LEU A 20 -5.83 5.30 10.37
C LEU A 20 -7.01 5.93 9.63
N SER A 21 -7.83 6.72 10.31
CA SER A 21 -8.99 7.37 9.67
C SER A 21 -8.56 8.41 8.64
N SER A 22 -7.57 9.24 8.97
CA SER A 22 -7.02 10.24 8.05
C SER A 22 -6.28 9.60 6.88
N PHE A 23 -5.59 8.48 7.13
CA PHE A 23 -4.98 7.65 6.10
C PHE A 23 -6.01 7.09 5.12
N ILE A 24 -7.07 6.43 5.59
CA ILE A 24 -8.13 5.90 4.70
C ILE A 24 -8.80 7.04 3.91
N PHE A 25 -9.00 8.20 4.53
CA PHE A 25 -9.51 9.37 3.82
C PHE A 25 -8.55 9.81 2.71
N SER A 26 -7.24 9.82 2.95
CA SER A 26 -6.23 10.19 1.94
C SER A 26 -6.22 9.26 0.73
N LEU A 27 -6.53 7.97 0.87
CA LEU A 27 -6.65 7.03 -0.26
C LEU A 27 -7.82 7.37 -1.20
N SER A 28 -8.75 8.22 -0.76
CA SER A 28 -9.84 8.69 -1.60
C SER A 28 -9.45 9.87 -2.49
N ASP A 29 -8.27 10.47 -2.28
CA ASP A 29 -7.73 11.55 -3.11
C ASP A 29 -7.43 11.05 -4.53
N GLU A 30 -8.04 11.68 -5.53
CA GLU A 30 -7.89 11.35 -6.94
C GLU A 30 -6.44 11.51 -7.45
N SER A 31 -5.65 12.40 -6.84
CA SER A 31 -4.25 12.61 -7.21
C SER A 31 -3.36 11.42 -6.81
N LEU A 32 -3.72 10.73 -5.73
CA LEU A 32 -3.02 9.53 -5.25
C LEU A 32 -3.38 8.30 -6.09
N LYS A 33 -4.63 8.19 -6.56
CA LYS A 33 -5.12 7.07 -7.40
C LYS A 33 -4.40 6.91 -8.74
N LYS A 34 -3.67 7.95 -9.17
CA LYS A 34 -2.88 7.99 -10.41
C LYS A 34 -1.39 7.75 -10.18
N GLN A 35 -0.99 7.42 -8.96
CA GLN A 35 0.39 7.18 -8.59
C GLN A 35 0.55 5.77 -8.02
N ASN A 36 1.71 5.18 -8.22
CA ASN A 36 2.08 3.96 -7.52
C ASN A 36 2.20 4.23 -6.02
N LEU A 37 1.78 3.27 -5.20
CA LEU A 37 1.64 3.46 -3.77
C LEU A 37 2.28 2.30 -3.00
N ILE A 38 3.10 2.66 -2.02
CA ILE A 38 3.61 1.77 -0.97
C ILE A 38 3.00 2.23 0.35
N ILE A 39 2.30 1.34 1.05
CA ILE A 39 1.66 1.62 2.34
C ILE A 39 2.45 0.86 3.40
N ASP A 40 3.06 1.60 4.32
CA ASP A 40 3.86 1.05 5.40
C ASP A 40 3.07 1.03 6.72
N LEU A 41 2.68 -0.18 7.13
CA LEU A 41 1.97 -0.48 8.37
C LEU A 41 2.85 -1.24 9.37
N LEU A 42 4.17 -1.32 9.18
CA LEU A 42 5.04 -2.14 10.06
C LEU A 42 4.97 -1.73 11.54
N ASN A 43 4.73 -0.45 11.79
CA ASN A 43 4.60 0.11 13.14
C ASN A 43 3.19 -0.06 13.73
N LEU A 44 2.29 -0.73 13.04
CA LEU A 44 0.91 -0.96 13.47
C LEU A 44 0.55 -2.44 13.47
N LYS A 45 -0.06 -2.88 14.57
CA LYS A 45 -0.79 -4.15 14.62
C LYS A 45 -2.21 -3.94 14.07
N VAL A 46 -2.39 -4.30 12.81
CA VAL A 46 -3.70 -4.38 12.13
C VAL A 46 -4.04 -5.83 11.86
N SER A 47 -5.32 -6.18 11.94
CA SER A 47 -5.77 -7.54 11.60
C SER A 47 -5.93 -7.70 10.09
N GLU A 48 -5.90 -8.94 9.64
CA GLU A 48 -6.14 -9.30 8.24
C GLU A 48 -7.51 -8.80 7.77
N GLU A 49 -8.56 -8.99 8.59
CA GLU A 49 -9.93 -8.58 8.26
C GLU A 49 -10.04 -7.06 8.11
N TRP A 50 -9.32 -6.30 8.96
CA TRP A 50 -9.30 -4.86 8.86
C TRP A 50 -8.66 -4.41 7.54
N ILE A 51 -7.52 -5.00 7.16
CA ILE A 51 -6.87 -4.73 5.88
C ILE A 51 -7.82 -5.07 4.73
N PHE A 52 -8.44 -6.24 4.77
CA PHE A 52 -9.36 -6.68 3.72
C PHE A 52 -10.54 -5.71 3.57
N GLN A 53 -11.20 -5.36 4.66
CA GLN A 53 -12.37 -4.48 4.63
C GLN A 53 -12.02 -3.04 4.23
N LYS A 54 -10.85 -2.54 4.64
CA LYS A 54 -10.48 -1.13 4.46
C LYS A 54 -9.61 -0.86 3.25
N LEU A 55 -8.77 -1.80 2.83
CA LEU A 55 -7.77 -1.58 1.78
C LEU A 55 -8.07 -2.31 0.47
N SER A 56 -8.78 -3.45 0.48
CA SER A 56 -9.11 -4.17 -0.76
C SER A 56 -9.82 -3.31 -1.81
N PRO A 57 -10.80 -2.44 -1.46
CA PRO A 57 -11.44 -1.57 -2.45
C PRO A 57 -10.44 -0.65 -3.16
N PHE A 58 -9.47 -0.10 -2.42
CA PHE A 58 -8.44 0.77 -2.98
C PHE A 58 -7.43 -0.04 -3.80
N TYR A 59 -7.02 -1.22 -3.34
CA TYR A 59 -6.17 -2.12 -4.12
C TYR A 59 -6.74 -2.39 -5.52
N TYR A 60 -8.04 -2.73 -5.62
CA TYR A 60 -8.68 -2.98 -6.92
C TYR A 60 -8.76 -1.72 -7.80
N ILE A 61 -8.93 -0.53 -7.21
CA ILE A 61 -8.89 0.74 -7.95
C ILE A 61 -7.50 0.97 -8.55
N TRP A 62 -6.43 0.80 -7.77
CA TRP A 62 -5.06 0.98 -8.26
C TRP A 62 -4.71 -0.04 -9.35
N LYS A 63 -5.07 -1.30 -9.14
CA LYS A 63 -4.89 -2.37 -10.13
C LYS A 63 -5.60 -2.04 -11.44
N LYS A 64 -6.83 -1.55 -11.39
CA LYS A 64 -7.60 -1.12 -12.58
C LYS A 64 -6.93 0.05 -13.30
N ASN A 65 -6.28 0.95 -12.56
CA ASN A 65 -5.55 2.09 -13.11
C ASN A 65 -4.11 1.75 -13.56
N ASN A 66 -3.76 0.46 -13.59
CA ASN A 66 -2.41 -0.03 -13.87
C ASN A 66 -1.32 0.57 -12.95
N GLN A 67 -1.69 0.94 -11.72
CA GLN A 67 -0.79 1.44 -10.69
C GLN A 67 -0.44 0.33 -9.69
N SER A 68 0.76 0.35 -9.14
CA SER A 68 1.19 -0.56 -8.08
C SER A 68 0.56 -0.13 -6.74
N PHE A 69 0.11 -1.11 -5.96
CA PHE A 69 -0.42 -0.94 -4.61
C PHE A 69 0.18 -2.02 -3.73
N ILE A 70 1.21 -1.65 -2.98
CA ILE A 70 2.03 -2.57 -2.20
C ILE A 70 1.81 -2.27 -0.72
N LEU A 71 1.50 -3.30 0.05
CA LEU A 71 1.34 -3.20 1.49
C LEU A 71 2.58 -3.76 2.20
N VAL A 72 3.12 -3.00 3.14
CA VAL A 72 4.22 -3.44 4.00
C VAL A 72 3.66 -3.70 5.39
N SER A 73 3.62 -4.97 5.81
CA SER A 73 3.01 -5.35 7.10
C SER A 73 3.45 -6.73 7.57
N ASN A 74 3.63 -6.87 8.88
CA ASN A 74 3.93 -8.13 9.55
C ASN A 74 2.64 -8.87 9.97
N ILE A 75 1.76 -9.15 9.02
CA ILE A 75 0.55 -9.93 9.30
C ILE A 75 0.82 -11.43 9.25
N ASP A 76 0.25 -12.17 10.20
CA ASP A 76 0.49 -13.61 10.37
C ASP A 76 -0.31 -14.48 9.37
N SER A 77 -1.46 -13.99 8.91
CA SER A 77 -2.33 -14.65 7.93
C SER A 77 -2.59 -13.75 6.72
N LYS A 78 -2.66 -14.37 5.53
CA LYS A 78 -2.91 -13.71 4.23
C LYS A 78 -3.98 -14.44 3.41
N GLU A 79 -4.79 -15.29 4.02
CA GLU A 79 -5.83 -16.07 3.33
C GLU A 79 -6.93 -15.22 2.66
N LEU A 80 -7.35 -14.14 3.30
CA LEU A 80 -8.29 -13.15 2.78
C LEU A 80 -7.61 -12.18 1.81
N LEU A 81 -6.28 -12.07 1.88
CA LEU A 81 -5.49 -11.08 1.16
C LEU A 81 -4.67 -11.69 0.00
N LYS A 82 -5.03 -12.87 -0.49
CA LYS A 82 -4.29 -13.64 -1.50
C LYS A 82 -3.96 -12.85 -2.79
N ASP A 83 -4.83 -11.92 -3.16
CA ASP A 83 -4.63 -11.11 -4.36
C ASP A 83 -3.73 -9.89 -4.14
N MET A 84 -3.52 -9.48 -2.88
CA MET A 84 -2.79 -8.27 -2.53
C MET A 84 -1.29 -8.54 -2.46
N ILE A 85 -0.50 -7.55 -2.86
CA ILE A 85 0.96 -7.60 -2.74
C ILE A 85 1.33 -7.16 -1.34
N ILE A 86 1.75 -8.11 -0.49
CA ILE A 86 2.08 -7.86 0.91
C ILE A 86 3.50 -8.32 1.21
N ILE A 87 4.35 -7.36 1.56
CA ILE A 87 5.78 -7.54 1.79
C ILE A 87 6.08 -7.23 3.27
N ASN A 88 7.12 -7.87 3.82
CA ASN A 88 7.39 -7.82 5.26
C ASN A 88 8.43 -6.75 5.64
N SER A 89 9.04 -6.09 4.66
CA SER A 89 9.97 -4.97 4.90
C SER A 89 9.78 -3.86 3.86
N LEU A 90 10.11 -2.62 4.27
CA LEU A 90 9.99 -1.47 3.38
C LEU A 90 11.04 -1.52 2.25
N GLU A 91 12.23 -2.06 2.54
CA GLU A 91 13.30 -2.22 1.57
C GLU A 91 12.90 -3.19 0.44
N GLU A 92 12.43 -4.38 0.78
CA GLU A 92 11.92 -5.35 -0.20
C GLU A 92 10.75 -4.79 -1.00
N ALA A 93 9.91 -3.95 -0.39
CA ALA A 93 8.78 -3.33 -1.08
C ALA A 93 9.23 -2.31 -2.14
N ILE A 94 10.28 -1.55 -1.84
CA ILE A 94 10.91 -0.62 -2.79
C ILE A 94 11.58 -1.40 -3.92
N ASP A 95 12.32 -2.46 -3.61
CA ASP A 95 12.98 -3.30 -4.60
C ASP A 95 11.98 -3.99 -5.52
N PHE A 96 10.91 -4.56 -4.95
CA PHE A 96 9.80 -5.14 -5.70
C PHE A 96 9.17 -4.10 -6.63
N PHE A 97 8.89 -2.90 -6.11
CA PHE A 97 8.32 -1.82 -6.91
C PHE A 97 9.23 -1.46 -8.09
N ASN A 98 10.54 -1.32 -7.87
CA ASN A 98 11.48 -0.97 -8.93
C ASN A 98 11.48 -2.04 -10.04
N MET A 99 11.42 -3.32 -9.68
CA MET A 99 11.34 -4.43 -10.66
C MET A 99 9.99 -4.46 -11.40
N ASP A 100 8.87 -4.30 -10.69
CA ASP A 100 7.52 -4.20 -11.27
C ASP A 100 7.41 -3.00 -12.22
N TYR A 101 7.99 -1.85 -11.83
CA TYR A 101 8.02 -0.64 -12.64
C TYR A 101 8.84 -0.83 -13.92
N LEU A 102 10.00 -1.49 -13.86
CA LEU A 102 10.78 -1.82 -15.04
C LEU A 102 9.98 -2.73 -15.98
N THR A 103 9.37 -3.80 -15.47
CA THR A 103 8.65 -4.77 -16.31
C THR A 103 7.41 -4.21 -17.01
N ARG A 104 6.73 -3.22 -16.42
CA ARG A 104 5.56 -2.55 -17.01
C ARG A 104 5.90 -1.51 -18.08
N ASN A 105 7.11 -0.98 -18.09
CA ASN A 105 7.55 0.08 -18.99
C ASN A 105 8.52 -0.43 -20.08
N ILE A 106 8.51 -1.74 -20.35
CA ILE A 106 9.18 -2.38 -21.49
C ILE A 106 8.21 -2.48 -22.67
#